data_AF-A0A1S3KAP4-F1
#
_entry.id   AF-A0A1S3KAP4-F1
#
_cell.length_a   1.000
_cell.length_b   1.000
_cell.length_c   1.000
_cell.angle_alpha   90.00
_cell.angle_beta   90.00
_cell.angle_gamma   90.00
#
_symmetry.space_group_name_H-M   'P 1'
#
loop_
_entity.id
_entity.type
_entity.pdbx_description
1 polymer ?
#
loop_
_entity_poly.entity_id
_entity_poly.type
_entity_poly.pdbx_seq_one_letter_code
_entity_poly.pdbx_strand_id
1 'polypeptide(L)'
;VTGDVIVVSMNYRLNVFGFLSIGDDNVPGNIGLWDQIEALKWIKKNIQYFGGDSGRVTIFGESAGGSSVVQLALANASSGLFQRFIRQSGITNSKVWVASKDAPEIAVRTGNIVGCPTTNTMAMVDCLRSIDAETLIGSIRANHGDDLHFMIGSHEPFVPGATFTDDEKYLSKMMMRYWSNFAKTGNPNIPEPVPALWEEYTVNEKHYLEFGDVIVGKRSVIPERVKLWTKTIPRALARCN
;
A
#
# COMPACT_ATOMS: atom_id res chain seq x y z
N VAL A 1 7.20 18.84 -3.07
CA VAL A 1 8.16 17.77 -2.72
C VAL A 1 9.47 18.38 -2.26
N THR A 2 9.91 18.09 -1.05
CA THR A 2 11.22 18.49 -0.51
C THR A 2 12.17 17.28 -0.53
N GLY A 3 13.47 17.53 -0.62
CA GLY A 3 14.48 16.49 -0.38
C GLY A 3 15.12 15.87 -1.62
N ASP A 4 15.24 16.56 -2.76
CA ASP A 4 16.07 16.16 -3.93
C ASP A 4 15.96 14.66 -4.28
N VAL A 5 14.79 14.27 -4.77
CA VAL A 5 14.43 12.91 -5.19
C VAL A 5 13.54 12.98 -6.43
N ILE A 6 13.54 11.91 -7.22
CA ILE A 6 12.56 11.71 -8.30
C ILE A 6 11.37 10.94 -7.74
N VAL A 7 10.16 11.47 -7.97
CA VAL A 7 8.90 10.80 -7.62
C VAL A 7 8.29 10.26 -8.91
N VAL A 8 7.97 8.97 -8.92
CA VAL A 8 7.25 8.30 -10.02
C VAL A 8 5.92 7.82 -9.48
N SER A 9 4.82 8.27 -10.09
CA SER A 9 3.49 7.71 -9.89
C SER A 9 3.09 6.88 -11.11
N MET A 10 2.27 5.86 -10.91
CA MET A 10 1.87 4.98 -12.00
C MET A 10 0.47 4.40 -11.78
N ASN A 11 -0.21 4.12 -12.88
CA ASN A 11 -1.51 3.46 -12.88
C ASN A 11 -1.33 1.96 -13.07
N TYR A 12 -2.11 1.16 -12.35
CA TYR A 12 -2.18 -0.28 -12.55
C TYR A 12 -3.65 -0.69 -12.65
N ARG A 13 -3.92 -1.84 -13.29
CA ARG A 13 -5.29 -2.34 -13.38
C ARG A 13 -5.86 -2.60 -11.99
N LEU A 14 -7.09 -2.14 -11.77
CA LEU A 14 -7.83 -2.31 -10.53
C LEU A 14 -8.98 -3.31 -10.75
N ASN A 15 -9.76 -3.54 -9.69
CA ASN A 15 -11.06 -4.21 -9.76
C ASN A 15 -11.05 -5.51 -10.61
N VAL A 16 -12.11 -5.79 -11.37
CA VAL A 16 -12.18 -7.03 -12.17
C VAL A 16 -11.11 -7.10 -13.27
N PHE A 17 -10.54 -5.96 -13.66
CA PHE A 17 -9.51 -5.89 -14.69
C PHE A 17 -8.12 -6.27 -14.18
N GLY A 18 -7.85 -6.07 -12.88
CA GLY A 18 -6.56 -6.32 -12.27
C GLY A 18 -6.55 -7.49 -11.30
N PHE A 19 -7.68 -7.85 -10.70
CA PHE A 19 -7.73 -8.76 -9.56
C PHE A 19 -8.82 -9.82 -9.66
N LEU A 20 -9.55 -9.92 -10.77
CA LEU A 20 -10.42 -11.08 -11.02
C LEU A 20 -9.56 -12.34 -11.06
N SER A 21 -9.97 -13.36 -10.30
CA SER A 21 -9.39 -14.69 -10.35
C SER A 21 -10.51 -15.71 -10.44
N ILE A 22 -10.36 -16.69 -11.32
CA ILE A 22 -11.31 -17.81 -11.47
C ILE A 22 -10.81 -19.09 -10.82
N GLY A 23 -9.64 -19.04 -10.17
CA GLY A 23 -9.03 -20.17 -9.46
C GLY A 23 -8.31 -21.18 -10.36
N ASP A 24 -8.03 -20.83 -11.61
CA ASP A 24 -7.20 -21.61 -12.54
C ASP A 24 -6.06 -20.77 -13.14
N ASP A 25 -5.21 -21.41 -13.96
CA ASP A 25 -4.06 -20.76 -14.59
C ASP A 25 -4.45 -19.80 -15.74
N ASN A 26 -5.70 -19.81 -16.20
CA ASN A 26 -6.17 -18.95 -17.29
C ASN A 26 -6.47 -17.52 -16.79
N VAL A 27 -7.02 -17.40 -15.58
CA VAL A 27 -7.19 -16.12 -14.88
C VAL A 27 -6.73 -16.29 -13.42
N PRO A 28 -5.41 -16.27 -13.17
CA PRO A 28 -4.84 -16.49 -11.85
C PRO A 28 -5.14 -15.33 -10.88
N GLY A 29 -5.52 -14.16 -11.40
CA GLY A 29 -5.65 -12.91 -10.64
C GLY A 29 -4.32 -12.17 -10.47
N ASN A 30 -4.35 -11.12 -9.67
CA ASN A 30 -3.18 -10.28 -9.33
C ASN A 30 -2.46 -9.64 -10.53
N ILE A 31 -3.14 -9.51 -11.67
CA ILE A 31 -2.64 -8.82 -12.84
C ILE A 31 -2.31 -7.34 -12.55
N GLY A 32 -3.04 -6.70 -11.63
CA GLY A 32 -2.70 -5.38 -11.12
C GLY A 32 -1.34 -5.32 -10.42
N LEU A 33 -0.89 -6.39 -9.75
CA LEU A 33 0.47 -6.46 -9.20
C LEU A 33 1.51 -6.69 -10.29
N TRP A 34 1.16 -7.44 -11.33
CA TRP A 34 2.04 -7.61 -12.50
C TRP A 34 2.26 -6.28 -13.24
N ASP A 35 1.24 -5.44 -13.36
CA ASP A 35 1.41 -4.09 -13.91
C ASP A 35 2.40 -3.26 -13.09
N GLN A 36 2.33 -3.34 -11.75
CA GLN A 36 3.29 -2.68 -10.87
C GLN A 36 4.72 -3.23 -11.05
N ILE A 37 4.87 -4.55 -11.24
CA ILE A 37 6.17 -5.18 -11.53
C ILE A 37 6.72 -4.68 -12.87
N GLU A 38 5.89 -4.59 -13.92
CA GLU A 38 6.32 -4.04 -15.22
C GLU A 38 6.71 -2.57 -15.12
N ALA A 39 6.01 -1.78 -14.29
CA ALA A 39 6.42 -0.42 -13.95
C ALA A 39 7.82 -0.37 -13.34
N LEU A 40 8.09 -1.26 -12.39
CA LEU A 40 9.36 -1.33 -11.70
C LEU A 40 10.49 -1.76 -12.65
N LYS A 41 10.22 -2.68 -13.57
CA LYS A 41 11.16 -3.03 -14.65
C LYS A 41 11.43 -1.83 -15.56
N TRP A 42 10.40 -1.06 -15.90
CA TRP A 42 10.56 0.16 -16.69
C TRP A 42 11.41 1.19 -15.93
N ILE A 43 11.15 1.42 -14.64
CA ILE A 43 11.94 2.32 -13.80
C ILE A 43 13.40 1.85 -13.77
N LYS A 44 13.63 0.56 -13.48
CA LYS A 44 14.97 -0.03 -13.45
C LYS A 44 15.76 0.22 -14.73
N LYS A 45 15.08 0.12 -15.89
CA LYS A 45 15.69 0.29 -17.21
C LYS A 45 15.86 1.75 -17.64
N ASN A 46 14.98 2.66 -17.21
CA ASN A 46 14.87 3.99 -17.83
C ASN A 46 15.09 5.17 -16.89
N ILE A 47 15.03 5.01 -15.56
CA ILE A 47 15.02 6.16 -14.64
C ILE A 47 16.29 7.02 -14.71
N GLN A 48 17.41 6.43 -15.17
CA GLN A 48 18.66 7.15 -15.42
C GLN A 48 18.52 8.30 -16.41
N TYR A 49 17.63 8.19 -17.40
CA TYR A 49 17.38 9.25 -18.38
C TYR A 49 16.65 10.46 -17.80
N PHE A 50 16.07 10.30 -16.60
CA PHE A 50 15.42 11.35 -15.84
C PHE A 50 16.32 11.88 -14.71
N GLY A 51 17.58 11.42 -14.64
CA GLY A 51 18.52 11.76 -13.57
C GLY A 51 18.41 10.89 -12.31
N GLY A 52 17.64 9.79 -12.36
CA GLY A 52 17.45 8.89 -11.23
C GLY A 52 18.47 7.77 -11.15
N ASP A 53 18.55 7.14 -9.99
CA ASP A 53 19.46 6.02 -9.72
C ASP A 53 18.67 4.71 -9.63
N SER A 54 18.84 3.83 -10.61
CA SER A 54 18.15 2.53 -10.65
C SER A 54 18.65 1.54 -9.57
N GLY A 55 19.76 1.84 -8.91
CA GLY A 55 20.27 1.13 -7.74
C GLY A 55 19.74 1.66 -6.41
N ARG A 56 18.96 2.76 -6.41
CA ARG A 56 18.35 3.36 -5.21
C ARG A 56 16.88 3.67 -5.43
N VAL A 57 16.10 2.61 -5.65
CA VAL A 57 14.64 2.67 -5.78
C VAL A 57 14.00 2.30 -4.45
N THR A 58 13.12 3.18 -3.98
CA THR A 58 12.25 2.94 -2.81
C THR A 58 10.80 2.93 -3.27
N ILE A 59 10.09 1.82 -3.06
CA ILE A 59 8.65 1.76 -3.32
C ILE A 59 7.88 2.19 -2.08
N PHE A 60 6.77 2.89 -2.25
CA PHE A 60 5.89 3.24 -1.14
C PHE A 60 4.43 3.25 -1.58
N GLY A 61 3.53 3.05 -0.62
CA GLY A 61 2.10 3.01 -0.88
C GLY A 61 1.27 3.03 0.39
N GLU A 62 0.05 3.54 0.26
CA GLU A 62 -0.95 3.69 1.32
C GLU A 62 -2.12 2.71 1.08
N SER A 63 -2.78 2.22 2.13
CA SER A 63 -3.95 1.33 2.04
C SER A 63 -3.72 0.10 1.14
N ALA A 64 -4.45 -0.01 0.02
CA ALA A 64 -4.26 -1.04 -1.00
C ALA A 64 -2.86 -0.99 -1.63
N GLY A 65 -2.30 0.21 -1.83
CA GLY A 65 -0.91 0.40 -2.25
C GLY A 65 0.08 -0.07 -1.19
N GLY A 66 -0.20 0.19 0.10
CA GLY A 66 0.63 -0.31 1.20
C GLY A 66 0.63 -1.83 1.30
N SER A 67 -0.51 -2.45 1.01
CA SER A 67 -0.65 -3.90 0.89
C SER A 67 0.07 -4.46 -0.35
N SER A 68 0.04 -3.72 -1.46
CA SER A 68 0.76 -4.07 -2.69
C SER A 68 2.28 -4.02 -2.48
N VAL A 69 2.78 -3.00 -1.79
CA VAL A 69 4.21 -2.86 -1.45
C VAL A 69 4.72 -4.08 -0.68
N VAL A 70 3.97 -4.57 0.30
CA VAL A 70 4.38 -5.75 1.06
C VAL A 70 4.28 -7.02 0.20
N GLN A 71 3.27 -7.15 -0.67
CA GLN A 71 3.18 -8.28 -1.61
C GLN A 71 4.34 -8.29 -2.60
N LEU A 72 4.73 -7.12 -3.13
CA LEU A 72 5.91 -6.98 -3.97
C LEU A 72 7.17 -7.36 -3.20
N ALA A 73 7.36 -6.90 -1.96
CA ALA A 73 8.52 -7.25 -1.12
C ALA A 73 8.67 -8.76 -0.85
N LEU A 74 7.56 -9.52 -0.89
CA LEU A 74 7.56 -10.97 -0.71
C LEU A 74 7.66 -11.75 -2.02
N ALA A 75 7.28 -11.13 -3.15
CA ALA A 75 7.21 -11.82 -4.43
C ALA A 75 8.59 -11.96 -5.09
N ASN A 76 8.98 -13.20 -5.42
CA ASN A 76 10.24 -13.46 -6.13
C ASN A 76 10.32 -12.70 -7.48
N ALA A 77 9.18 -12.50 -8.14
CA ALA A 77 9.09 -11.80 -9.42
C ALA A 77 9.51 -10.31 -9.37
N SER A 78 9.55 -9.70 -8.18
CA SER A 78 9.98 -8.31 -7.99
C SER A 78 11.44 -8.19 -7.52
N SER A 79 12.13 -9.32 -7.30
CA SER A 79 13.45 -9.35 -6.70
C SER A 79 14.46 -8.51 -7.50
N GLY A 80 15.21 -7.66 -6.79
CA GLY A 80 16.22 -6.76 -7.38
C GLY A 80 15.66 -5.50 -8.07
N LEU A 81 14.34 -5.35 -8.16
CA LEU A 81 13.73 -4.17 -8.79
C LEU A 81 13.72 -2.92 -7.90
N PHE A 82 13.76 -3.10 -6.58
CA PHE A 82 13.86 -2.03 -5.59
C PHE A 82 14.71 -2.46 -4.39
N GLN A 83 15.19 -1.48 -3.62
CA GLN A 83 16.12 -1.70 -2.51
C GLN A 83 15.46 -1.48 -1.14
N ARG A 84 14.41 -0.65 -1.10
CA ARG A 84 13.70 -0.30 0.12
C ARG A 84 12.22 -0.18 -0.14
N PHE A 85 11.43 -0.29 0.92
CA PHE A 85 10.00 -0.06 0.84
C PHE A 85 9.45 0.65 2.05
N ILE A 86 8.38 1.41 1.86
CA ILE A 86 7.62 2.05 2.93
C ILE A 86 6.16 1.62 2.79
N ARG A 87 5.64 0.97 3.84
CA ARG A 87 4.23 0.58 3.92
C ARG A 87 3.49 1.57 4.81
N GLN A 88 2.43 2.17 4.28
CA GLN A 88 1.51 3.02 5.03
C GLN A 88 0.15 2.36 5.07
N SER A 89 -0.40 2.18 6.27
CA SER A 89 -1.79 1.75 6.49
C SER A 89 -2.30 0.52 5.70
N GLY A 90 -1.39 -0.35 5.23
CA GLY A 90 -1.72 -1.56 4.46
C GLY A 90 -1.17 -2.84 5.09
N ILE A 91 -1.89 -3.96 5.03
CA ILE A 91 -1.48 -5.26 5.59
C ILE A 91 -1.83 -6.40 4.63
N THR A 92 -1.02 -7.46 4.61
CA THR A 92 -1.21 -8.58 3.67
C THR A 92 -2.18 -9.66 4.14
N ASN A 93 -2.53 -9.68 5.42
CA ASN A 93 -3.41 -10.71 6.01
C ASN A 93 -4.89 -10.29 6.10
N SER A 94 -5.27 -9.15 5.51
CA SER A 94 -6.68 -8.75 5.44
C SER A 94 -7.43 -9.65 4.46
N LYS A 95 -8.36 -10.46 4.97
CA LYS A 95 -9.25 -11.31 4.14
C LYS A 95 -10.27 -10.51 3.33
N VAL A 96 -10.57 -9.29 3.75
CA VAL A 96 -11.59 -8.44 3.11
C VAL A 96 -10.99 -7.70 1.90
N TRP A 97 -9.71 -7.35 1.97
CA TRP A 97 -9.08 -6.43 1.02
C TRP A 97 -7.97 -7.05 0.19
N VAL A 98 -7.35 -8.15 0.66
CA VAL A 98 -6.12 -8.69 0.07
C VAL A 98 -6.22 -10.19 -0.19
N ALA A 99 -6.68 -10.98 0.77
CA ALA A 99 -6.74 -12.43 0.66
C ALA A 99 -8.19 -12.92 0.51
N SER A 100 -8.71 -12.97 -0.72
CA SER A 100 -10.01 -13.59 -0.97
C SER A 100 -9.87 -15.10 -1.11
N LYS A 101 -10.41 -15.85 -0.14
CA LYS A 101 -10.52 -17.31 -0.25
C LYS A 101 -11.62 -17.75 -1.22
N ASP A 102 -12.52 -16.83 -1.55
CA ASP A 102 -13.74 -17.08 -2.33
C ASP A 102 -13.68 -16.38 -3.70
N ALA A 103 -12.47 -16.11 -4.21
CA ALA A 103 -12.27 -15.41 -5.48
C ALA A 103 -13.06 -16.03 -6.66
N PRO A 104 -13.15 -17.37 -6.81
CA PRO A 104 -14.00 -18.00 -7.83
C PRO A 104 -15.50 -17.71 -7.63
N GLU A 105 -15.99 -17.67 -6.39
CA GLU A 105 -17.39 -17.35 -6.08
C GLU A 105 -17.73 -15.90 -6.43
N ILE A 106 -16.80 -14.97 -6.16
CA ILE A 106 -16.93 -13.57 -6.56
C ILE A 106 -16.97 -13.46 -8.10
N ALA A 107 -16.11 -14.18 -8.81
CA ALA A 107 -16.09 -14.19 -10.28
C ALA A 107 -17.41 -14.71 -10.88
N VAL A 108 -17.95 -15.80 -10.34
CA VAL A 108 -19.27 -16.35 -10.74
C VAL A 108 -20.38 -15.34 -10.46
N ARG A 109 -20.35 -14.66 -9.31
CA ARG A 109 -21.35 -13.63 -8.98
C ARG A 109 -21.28 -12.46 -9.95
N THR A 110 -20.08 -11.98 -10.29
CA THR A 110 -19.89 -10.94 -11.32
C THR A 110 -20.43 -11.39 -12.67
N GLY A 111 -20.12 -12.61 -13.10
CA GLY A 111 -20.64 -13.19 -14.35
C GLY A 111 -22.17 -13.21 -14.39
N ASN A 112 -22.82 -13.66 -13.31
CA ASN A 112 -24.28 -13.66 -13.20
C ASN A 112 -24.89 -12.25 -13.26
N ILE A 113 -24.26 -11.24 -12.66
CA ILE A 113 -24.75 -9.85 -12.66
C ILE A 113 -24.77 -9.27 -14.07
N VAL A 114 -23.77 -9.58 -14.89
CA VAL A 114 -23.64 -9.05 -16.26
C VAL A 114 -24.16 -9.99 -17.34
N GLY A 115 -24.81 -11.10 -16.95
CA GLY A 115 -25.42 -12.06 -17.86
C GLY A 115 -24.44 -12.98 -18.60
N CYS A 116 -23.20 -13.10 -18.13
CA CYS A 116 -22.22 -14.01 -18.70
C CYS A 116 -22.43 -15.46 -18.24
N PRO A 117 -22.16 -16.46 -19.10
CA PRO A 117 -22.25 -17.87 -18.73
C PRO A 117 -21.24 -18.19 -17.64
N THR A 118 -21.67 -18.84 -16.56
CA THR A 118 -20.83 -19.12 -15.37
C THR A 118 -20.44 -20.60 -15.22
N THR A 119 -20.99 -21.48 -16.06
CA THR A 119 -20.73 -22.93 -16.03
C THR A 119 -19.48 -23.34 -16.82
N ASN A 120 -18.97 -22.47 -17.69
CA ASN A 120 -17.74 -22.67 -18.44
C ASN A 120 -16.85 -21.42 -18.28
N THR A 121 -15.68 -21.60 -17.70
CA THR A 121 -14.81 -20.49 -17.29
C THR A 121 -14.24 -19.71 -18.48
N MET A 122 -13.89 -20.37 -19.58
CA MET A 122 -13.39 -19.68 -20.78
C MET A 122 -14.49 -18.86 -21.45
N ALA A 123 -15.69 -19.44 -21.59
CA ALA A 123 -16.85 -18.73 -22.12
C ALA A 123 -17.25 -17.53 -21.23
N MET A 124 -17.12 -17.68 -19.91
CA MET A 124 -17.33 -16.58 -18.96
C MET A 124 -16.33 -15.45 -19.21
N VAL A 125 -15.04 -15.76 -19.33
CA VAL A 125 -13.97 -14.76 -19.52
C VAL A 125 -14.12 -14.03 -20.86
N ASP A 126 -14.42 -14.75 -21.94
CA ASP A 126 -14.62 -14.15 -23.25
C ASP A 126 -15.84 -13.22 -23.28
N CYS A 127 -16.92 -13.64 -22.61
CA CYS A 127 -18.08 -12.77 -22.40
C CYS A 127 -17.72 -11.52 -21.58
N LEU A 128 -17.03 -11.68 -20.44
CA LEU A 128 -16.65 -10.56 -19.56
C LEU A 128 -15.78 -9.51 -20.29
N ARG A 129 -14.90 -9.95 -21.21
CA ARG A 129 -14.09 -9.06 -22.05
C ARG A 129 -14.91 -8.22 -23.04
N SER A 130 -16.12 -8.65 -23.39
CA SER A 130 -17.02 -7.96 -24.31
C SER A 130 -17.97 -6.96 -23.62
N ILE A 131 -18.02 -6.97 -22.29
CA ILE A 131 -18.88 -6.07 -21.51
C ILE A 131 -18.20 -4.70 -21.37
N ASP A 132 -19.01 -3.64 -21.45
CA ASP A 132 -18.54 -2.27 -21.23
C ASP A 132 -17.93 -2.07 -19.83
N ALA A 133 -16.86 -1.30 -19.76
CA ALA A 133 -16.11 -1.12 -18.52
C ALA A 133 -16.92 -0.42 -17.42
N GLU A 134 -17.81 0.52 -17.76
CA GLU A 134 -18.67 1.19 -16.78
C GLU A 134 -19.69 0.21 -16.19
N THR A 135 -20.20 -0.72 -17.01
CA THR A 135 -21.14 -1.76 -16.57
C THR A 135 -20.51 -2.71 -15.55
N LEU A 136 -19.18 -2.90 -15.62
CA LEU A 136 -18.43 -3.74 -14.67
C LEU A 136 -18.08 -3.03 -13.35
N ILE A 137 -18.19 -1.70 -13.26
CA ILE A 137 -17.71 -0.88 -12.12
C ILE A 137 -18.73 -0.77 -10.96
N GLY A 138 -19.88 -1.46 -11.05
CA GLY A 138 -20.90 -1.46 -10.01
C GLY A 138 -20.53 -2.23 -8.74
N SER A 139 -19.59 -1.72 -7.92
CA SER A 139 -19.52 -1.84 -6.43
C SER A 139 -18.11 -1.54 -5.90
N ILE A 140 -17.78 -0.28 -5.56
CA ILE A 140 -16.68 0.02 -4.61
C ILE A 140 -17.02 1.28 -3.80
N ARG A 141 -16.81 1.21 -2.49
CA ARG A 141 -16.64 2.38 -1.61
C ARG A 141 -15.28 2.25 -0.93
N ALA A 142 -14.53 3.34 -0.85
CA ALA A 142 -13.39 3.46 0.03
C ALA A 142 -13.42 4.83 0.72
N ASN A 143 -13.14 4.85 2.02
CA ASN A 143 -12.66 6.03 2.72
C ASN A 143 -11.63 5.55 3.76
N HIS A 144 -10.36 5.90 3.49
CA HIS A 144 -9.15 5.68 4.30
C HIS A 144 -7.99 6.39 3.56
N GLY A 145 -7.06 7.07 4.26
CA GLY A 145 -5.90 7.73 3.63
C GLY A 145 -5.62 9.18 4.02
N ASP A 146 -6.07 9.67 5.19
CA ASP A 146 -5.86 11.07 5.59
C ASP A 146 -4.37 11.46 5.74
N ASP A 147 -3.46 10.49 5.94
CA ASP A 147 -2.01 10.71 6.01
C ASP A 147 -1.36 11.06 4.65
N LEU A 148 -2.04 10.79 3.52
CA LEU A 148 -1.52 11.10 2.19
C LEU A 148 -1.26 12.60 1.98
N HIS A 149 -2.06 13.49 2.56
CA HIS A 149 -1.91 14.94 2.39
C HIS A 149 -0.57 15.46 2.90
N PHE A 150 -0.24 15.04 4.13
CA PHE A 150 1.00 15.42 4.77
C PHE A 150 2.20 14.84 4.01
N MET A 151 2.04 13.65 3.43
CA MET A 151 3.08 12.94 2.71
C MET A 151 3.41 13.49 1.32
N ILE A 152 2.41 13.89 0.53
CA ILE A 152 2.64 14.36 -0.84
C ILE A 152 2.80 15.88 -0.93
N GLY A 153 2.54 16.59 0.16
CA GLY A 153 2.60 18.06 0.21
C GLY A 153 1.53 18.72 -0.65
N SER A 154 0.37 18.07 -0.80
CA SER A 154 -0.81 18.68 -1.43
C SER A 154 -1.36 19.73 -0.47
N HIS A 155 -1.25 21.00 -0.83
CA HIS A 155 -1.69 22.14 0.01
C HIS A 155 -3.19 22.45 -0.16
N GLU A 156 -3.93 21.59 -0.85
CA GLU A 156 -5.37 21.71 -1.08
C GLU A 156 -6.09 20.64 -0.25
N PRO A 157 -6.90 21.02 0.75
CA PRO A 157 -7.69 20.06 1.52
C PRO A 157 -8.85 19.51 0.68
N PHE A 158 -9.24 18.25 0.92
CA PHE A 158 -10.42 17.66 0.27
C PHE A 158 -11.73 18.39 0.58
N VAL A 159 -11.75 19.19 1.65
CA VAL A 159 -12.89 20.03 2.03
C VAL A 159 -12.75 21.40 1.33
N PRO A 160 -13.65 21.74 0.39
CA PRO A 160 -13.63 23.04 -0.26
C PRO A 160 -13.69 24.17 0.77
N GLY A 161 -12.71 25.07 0.75
CA GLY A 161 -12.62 26.23 1.65
C GLY A 161 -11.91 25.99 2.98
N ALA A 162 -11.46 24.77 3.28
CA ALA A 162 -10.50 24.56 4.37
C ALA A 162 -9.11 25.07 3.96
N THR A 163 -8.28 25.41 4.96
CA THR A 163 -6.89 25.80 4.74
C THR A 163 -6.01 25.11 5.76
N PHE A 164 -4.86 24.58 5.34
CA PHE A 164 -3.90 24.03 6.29
C PHE A 164 -3.29 25.13 7.15
N THR A 165 -3.23 24.89 8.45
CA THR A 165 -2.48 25.70 9.42
C THR A 165 -0.98 25.60 9.13
N ASP A 166 -0.19 26.54 9.67
CA ASP A 166 1.26 26.51 9.48
C ASP A 166 1.91 25.31 10.19
N ASP A 167 1.33 24.85 11.30
CA ASP A 167 1.74 23.64 12.01
C ASP A 167 1.48 22.38 11.16
N GLU A 168 0.34 22.30 10.47
CA GLU A 168 0.04 21.19 9.56
C GLU A 168 0.98 21.18 8.33
N LYS A 169 1.30 22.36 7.78
CA LYS A 169 2.30 22.47 6.70
C LYS A 169 3.69 22.10 7.19
N TYR A 170 4.05 22.47 8.42
CA TYR A 170 5.31 22.09 9.04
C TYR A 170 5.39 20.57 9.23
N LEU A 171 4.34 19.95 9.79
CA LEU A 171 4.23 18.51 9.94
C LEU A 171 4.37 17.78 8.60
N SER A 172 3.69 18.26 7.56
CA SER A 172 3.83 17.76 6.19
C SER A 172 5.27 17.82 5.69
N LYS A 173 5.95 18.97 5.87
CA LYS A 173 7.37 19.13 5.50
C LYS A 173 8.27 18.16 6.24
N MET A 174 8.01 17.91 7.52
CA MET A 174 8.81 16.98 8.32
C MET A 174 8.57 15.53 7.89
N MET A 175 7.33 15.13 7.63
CA MET A 175 7.02 13.80 7.09
C MET A 175 7.71 13.57 5.73
N MET A 176 7.60 14.52 4.79
CA MET A 176 8.33 14.46 3.50
C MET A 176 9.84 14.32 3.71
N ARG A 177 10.40 14.99 4.72
CA ARG A 177 11.83 14.88 5.05
C ARG A 177 12.22 13.49 5.56
N TYR A 178 11.48 12.90 6.49
CA TYR A 178 11.77 11.53 6.95
C TYR A 178 11.71 10.51 5.81
N TRP A 179 10.72 10.63 4.92
CA TRP A 179 10.58 9.71 3.77
C TRP A 179 11.70 9.90 2.74
N SER A 180 12.03 11.14 2.39
CA SER A 180 13.11 11.41 1.43
C SER A 180 14.48 11.00 1.98
N ASN A 181 14.74 11.23 3.28
CA ASN A 181 15.91 10.73 3.99
C ASN A 181 16.02 9.19 3.87
N PHE A 182 14.93 8.48 4.21
CA PHE A 182 14.89 7.02 4.10
C PHE A 182 15.09 6.53 2.66
N ALA A 183 14.48 7.19 1.68
CA ALA A 183 14.65 6.83 0.27
C ALA A 183 16.11 6.95 -0.17
N LYS A 184 16.82 7.98 0.30
CA LYS A 184 18.24 8.23 0.00
C LYS A 184 19.17 7.22 0.66
N THR A 185 19.02 7.02 1.97
CA THR A 185 20.06 6.39 2.80
C THR A 185 19.61 5.07 3.43
N GLY A 186 18.30 4.84 3.54
CA GLY A 186 17.72 3.77 4.36
C GLY A 186 17.61 4.13 5.84
N ASN A 187 17.97 5.35 6.22
CA ASN A 187 17.79 5.86 7.57
C ASN A 187 16.95 7.16 7.50
N PRO A 188 15.76 7.20 8.12
CA PRO A 188 14.86 8.35 8.01
C PRO A 188 15.42 9.60 8.71
N ASN A 189 16.48 9.48 9.52
CA ASN A 189 17.07 10.57 10.29
C ASN A 189 18.16 11.35 9.55
N ILE A 190 18.62 10.86 8.39
CA ILE A 190 19.74 11.44 7.63
C ILE A 190 19.48 11.37 6.11
N PRO A 191 20.04 12.28 5.30
CA PRO A 191 21.06 13.28 5.64
C PRO A 191 20.51 14.58 6.21
N GLU A 192 19.26 14.92 5.93
CA GLU A 192 18.68 16.17 6.37
C GLU A 192 18.25 16.09 7.85
N PRO A 193 18.45 17.17 8.64
CA PRO A 193 18.10 17.17 10.05
C PRO A 193 16.59 17.05 10.26
N VAL A 194 16.21 16.26 11.25
CA VAL A 194 14.82 15.96 11.65
C VAL A 194 14.57 16.37 13.10
N PRO A 195 13.32 16.69 13.48
CA PRO A 195 13.02 17.27 14.79
C PRO A 195 13.12 16.27 15.95
N ALA A 196 13.01 14.98 15.69
CA ALA A 196 13.19 13.92 16.67
C ALA A 196 13.86 12.70 16.06
N LEU A 197 14.64 11.97 16.85
CA LEU A 197 15.25 10.73 16.39
C LEU A 197 14.17 9.65 16.27
N TRP A 198 14.03 9.10 15.07
CA TRP A 198 13.28 7.87 14.84
C TRP A 198 14.20 6.68 15.04
N GLU A 199 14.23 6.18 16.27
CA GLU A 199 15.00 4.98 16.62
C GLU A 199 14.45 3.75 15.91
N GLU A 200 15.35 2.84 15.52
CA GLU A 200 14.97 1.59 14.86
C GLU A 200 14.06 0.74 15.76
N TYR A 201 13.02 0.18 15.17
CA TYR A 201 12.13 -0.74 15.85
C TYR A 201 12.85 -2.07 16.09
N THR A 202 12.88 -2.53 17.35
CA THR A 202 13.23 -3.90 17.71
C THR A 202 12.10 -4.54 18.51
N VAL A 203 12.02 -5.87 18.50
CA VAL A 203 10.99 -6.62 19.25
C VAL A 203 11.06 -6.34 20.76
N ASN A 204 12.25 -6.00 21.27
CA ASN A 204 12.50 -5.70 22.68
C ASN A 204 12.13 -4.25 23.02
N GLU A 205 12.67 -3.28 22.28
CA GLU A 205 12.52 -1.86 22.60
C GLU A 205 11.20 -1.25 22.10
N LYS A 206 10.69 -1.75 20.97
CA LYS A 206 9.41 -1.35 20.36
C LYS A 206 9.27 0.17 20.17
N HIS A 207 10.34 0.81 19.69
CA HIS A 207 10.33 2.22 19.35
C HIS A 207 9.33 2.53 18.24
N TYR A 208 8.62 3.66 18.35
CA TYR A 208 7.85 4.23 17.27
C TYR A 208 7.98 5.75 17.31
N LEU A 209 7.79 6.39 16.16
CA LEU A 209 7.70 7.84 16.07
C LEU A 209 6.23 8.23 15.99
N GLU A 210 5.80 9.13 16.85
CA GLU A 210 4.46 9.73 16.79
C GLU A 210 4.53 11.01 15.96
N PHE A 211 3.75 11.07 14.90
CA PHE A 211 3.48 12.29 14.15
C PHE A 211 2.18 12.90 14.69
N GLY A 212 2.30 13.96 15.47
CA GLY A 212 1.18 14.77 15.98
C GLY A 212 1.60 16.23 16.07
N ASP A 213 0.98 17.00 16.97
CA ASP A 213 1.34 18.41 17.23
C ASP A 213 2.84 18.58 17.50
N VAL A 214 3.44 17.58 18.15
CA VAL A 214 4.88 17.45 18.32
C VAL A 214 5.32 16.08 17.81
N ILE A 215 6.37 16.06 16.99
CA ILE A 215 6.99 14.82 16.53
C ILE A 215 7.88 14.29 17.65
N VAL A 216 7.58 13.10 18.16
CA VAL A 216 8.26 12.56 19.34
C VAL A 216 8.47 11.05 19.24
N GLY A 217 9.67 10.60 19.62
CA GLY A 217 9.99 9.18 19.76
C GLY A 217 9.34 8.61 21.02
N LYS A 218 8.65 7.48 20.88
CA LYS A 218 7.95 6.78 21.96
C LYS A 218 8.25 5.28 21.90
N ARG A 219 7.79 4.54 22.92
CA ARG A 219 7.94 3.07 23.01
C ARG A 219 6.60 2.40 23.26
N SER A 220 6.46 1.19 22.73
CA SER A 220 5.31 0.30 23.01
C SER A 220 3.96 0.97 22.76
N VAL A 221 3.55 1.09 21.49
CA VAL A 221 2.24 1.64 21.13
C VAL A 221 1.11 0.79 21.75
N ILE A 222 0.16 1.45 22.44
CA ILE A 222 -1.06 0.85 23.04
C ILE A 222 -0.83 -0.51 23.75
N PRO A 223 0.07 -0.58 24.76
CA PRO A 223 0.64 -1.83 25.26
C PRO A 223 -0.42 -2.76 25.88
N GLU A 224 -1.40 -2.20 26.60
CA GLU A 224 -2.48 -2.99 27.21
C GLU A 224 -3.39 -3.63 26.15
N ARG A 225 -3.69 -2.92 25.05
CA ARG A 225 -4.47 -3.47 23.95
C ARG A 225 -3.71 -4.59 23.25
N VAL A 226 -2.41 -4.41 22.99
CA VAL A 226 -1.57 -5.46 22.39
C VAL A 226 -1.52 -6.70 23.29
N LYS A 227 -1.30 -6.52 24.59
CA LYS A 227 -1.27 -7.61 25.58
C LYS A 227 -2.61 -8.36 25.66
N LEU A 228 -3.72 -7.64 25.65
CA LEU A 228 -5.07 -8.22 25.66
C LEU A 228 -5.24 -9.24 24.54
N TRP A 229 -4.96 -8.83 23.30
CA TRP A 229 -5.16 -9.67 22.11
C TRP A 229 -4.12 -10.78 21.94
N THR A 230 -2.86 -10.51 22.29
CA THR A 230 -1.75 -11.47 22.03
C THR A 230 -1.49 -12.44 23.17
N LYS A 231 -1.89 -12.11 24.40
CA LYS A 231 -1.61 -12.92 25.60
C LYS A 231 -2.86 -13.25 26.41
N THR A 232 -3.66 -12.24 26.77
CA THR A 232 -4.77 -12.43 27.72
C THR A 232 -5.87 -13.32 27.14
N ILE A 233 -6.39 -12.99 25.95
CA ILE A 233 -7.44 -13.77 25.29
C ILE A 233 -6.98 -15.20 24.97
N PRO A 234 -5.82 -15.42 24.31
CA PRO A 234 -5.35 -16.79 24.05
C PRO A 234 -5.19 -17.65 25.31
N ARG A 235 -4.68 -17.09 26.41
CA ARG A 235 -4.55 -17.81 27.69
C ARG A 235 -5.90 -18.13 28.33
N ALA A 236 -6.88 -17.24 28.22
CA ALA A 236 -8.22 -17.48 28.73
C ALA A 236 -8.89 -18.62 27.95
N LEU A 237 -8.81 -18.59 26.62
CA LEU A 237 -9.35 -19.66 25.76
C LEU A 237 -8.70 -21.02 26.01
N ALA A 238 -7.38 -21.04 26.23
CA ALA A 238 -6.64 -22.28 26.53
C ALA A 238 -6.99 -22.91 27.89
N ARG A 239 -7.68 -22.19 28.79
CA ARG A 239 -8.17 -22.70 30.08
C ARG A 239 -9.62 -23.21 30.01
N CYS A 240 -10.32 -22.94 28.91
CA CYS A 240 -11.70 -23.36 28.68
C CYS A 240 -11.80 -24.66 27.86
N ASN A 241 -10.68 -25.13 27.31
CA ASN A 241 -10.52 -26.47 26.72
C ASN A 241 -9.78 -27.38 27.71
#